data_AF-A0A3D4ZTL2-F1
#
_entry.id   AF-A0A3D4ZTL2-F1
#
_cell.length_a   1.000
_cell.length_b   1.000
_cell.length_c   1.000
_cell.angle_alpha   90.00
_cell.angle_beta   90.00
_cell.angle_gamma   90.00
#
_symmetry.space_group_name_H-M   'P 1'
#
loop_
_entity.id
_entity.type
_entity.pdbx_description
1 polymer ?
#
loop_
_entity_poly.entity_id
_entity_poly.type
_entity_poly.pdbx_seq_one_letter_code
_entity_poly.pdbx_strand_id
1 'polypeptide(L)'
;MRRRTQIAVALGAIAQMMISGAAVSSIPGKVILMAPVGFTTTTMGPAGDDVAETYLIAPGDLERTPRDYIRVRATIESDAAASAKLIIVDLLGKEYSGEAVTLAAGVPVGLVAEAKRPDGSPISMLRAVRLHVTGDAVRCTRVAFECAAEYLPKPDVTVEGPLDDTSIQQALNALPPEGGVVYIPPGEYTINNTVTIPVDNVSIYGAGKATLLQGVHMDGTPMLRAEGRRNLRLSRLHLRSLPLETFRGYNDQRYAETPDDVGRPSLRSCGIHIFGCQRVRLDHCEIERFGYGGVLLR
;
A
#
# COMPACT_ATOMS: atom_id res chain seq x y z
N MET A 1 -41.22 29.24 -11.38
CA MET A 1 -39.79 29.24 -11.81
C MET A 1 -38.93 28.86 -10.61
N ARG A 2 -38.71 27.56 -10.37
CA ARG A 2 -37.81 27.04 -9.33
C ARG A 2 -36.73 26.24 -10.05
N ARG A 3 -35.52 26.79 -10.18
CA ARG A 3 -34.37 26.04 -10.70
C ARG A 3 -33.87 25.11 -9.61
N ARG A 4 -34.09 23.80 -9.79
CA ARG A 4 -33.36 22.75 -9.07
C ARG A 4 -32.02 22.58 -9.77
N THR A 5 -30.93 22.92 -9.08
CA THR A 5 -29.58 22.59 -9.53
C THR A 5 -29.35 21.12 -9.23
N GLN A 6 -29.10 20.32 -10.28
CA GLN A 6 -28.64 18.94 -10.16
C GLN A 6 -27.20 18.95 -9.64
N ILE A 7 -26.95 18.29 -8.51
CA ILE A 7 -25.59 17.95 -8.08
C ILE A 7 -25.27 16.60 -8.71
N ALA A 8 -24.28 16.60 -9.61
CA ALA A 8 -23.72 15.40 -10.19
C ALA A 8 -22.94 14.63 -9.11
N VAL A 9 -23.37 13.41 -8.82
CA VAL A 9 -22.61 12.44 -8.03
C VAL A 9 -21.67 11.72 -9.00
N ALA A 10 -20.36 12.01 -8.91
CA ALA A 10 -19.35 11.23 -9.60
C ALA A 10 -19.04 9.98 -8.77
N LEU A 11 -19.46 8.83 -9.30
CA LEU A 11 -19.07 7.50 -8.85
C LEU A 11 -17.55 7.31 -8.98
N GLY A 12 -16.93 6.80 -7.92
CA GLY A 12 -15.58 6.28 -7.90
C GLY A 12 -15.47 5.16 -6.87
N ALA A 13 -16.26 4.10 -7.07
CA ALA A 13 -16.15 2.88 -6.28
C ALA A 13 -14.81 2.20 -6.59
N ILE A 14 -13.96 1.98 -5.58
CA ILE A 14 -12.88 1.00 -5.67
C ILE A 14 -13.30 -0.17 -4.81
N ALA A 15 -13.77 -1.22 -5.48
CA ALA A 15 -14.08 -2.51 -4.88
C ALA A 15 -12.77 -3.20 -4.46
N GLN A 16 -12.61 -3.43 -3.17
CA GLN A 16 -11.64 -4.39 -2.64
C GLN A 16 -12.22 -5.80 -2.80
N MET A 17 -11.67 -6.57 -3.73
CA MET A 17 -11.99 -7.98 -3.86
C MET A 17 -10.94 -8.79 -3.11
N MET A 18 -11.29 -9.31 -1.94
CA MET A 18 -10.50 -10.32 -1.24
C MET A 18 -10.80 -11.68 -1.87
N ILE A 19 -9.89 -12.14 -2.73
CA ILE A 19 -9.69 -13.57 -3.00
C ILE A 19 -8.44 -13.97 -2.21
N SER A 20 -8.52 -15.11 -1.52
CA SER A 20 -7.48 -15.74 -0.73
C SER A 20 -6.03 -15.38 -1.13
N GLY A 21 -5.36 -14.58 -0.30
CA GLY A 21 -3.90 -14.50 -0.26
C GLY A 21 -3.21 -13.30 -0.91
N ALA A 22 -3.93 -12.33 -1.48
CA ALA A 22 -3.31 -11.12 -2.04
C ALA A 22 -4.09 -9.84 -1.72
N ALA A 23 -3.37 -8.81 -1.26
CA ALA A 23 -3.89 -7.46 -1.06
C ALA A 23 -3.28 -6.52 -2.10
N VAL A 24 -4.12 -5.74 -2.78
CA VAL A 24 -3.71 -4.70 -3.74
C VAL A 24 -4.08 -3.34 -3.14
N SER A 25 -3.09 -2.46 -2.94
CA SER A 25 -3.29 -1.09 -2.44
C SER A 25 -2.78 -0.10 -3.49
N SER A 26 -3.67 0.81 -3.92
CA SER A 26 -3.35 1.82 -4.93
C SER A 26 -3.35 3.22 -4.33
N ILE A 27 -2.25 3.94 -4.60
CA ILE A 27 -2.01 5.40 -4.53
C ILE A 27 -1.16 5.87 -3.32
N PRO A 28 0.10 6.29 -3.58
CA PRO A 28 0.87 7.13 -2.67
C PRO A 28 0.47 8.59 -2.90
N GLY A 29 -0.23 9.20 -1.95
CA GLY A 29 -0.55 10.62 -2.05
C GLY A 29 -1.63 11.10 -1.08
N LYS A 30 -1.27 12.14 -0.31
CA LYS A 30 -2.09 12.95 0.60
C LYS A 30 -2.78 12.20 1.76
N VAL A 31 -2.06 12.25 2.87
CA VAL A 31 -2.55 12.43 4.24
C VAL A 31 -3.99 12.93 4.29
N ILE A 32 -4.89 12.15 4.90
CA ILE A 32 -6.12 12.69 5.45
C ILE A 32 -5.70 13.47 6.69
N LEU A 33 -5.43 14.76 6.49
CA LEU A 33 -5.55 15.71 7.56
C LEU A 33 -7.04 15.70 7.92
N MET A 34 -7.39 15.14 9.07
CA MET A 34 -8.45 15.78 9.84
C MET A 34 -7.87 17.12 10.35
N ALA A 35 -7.57 18.03 9.42
CA ALA A 35 -7.52 19.45 9.73
C ALA A 35 -8.93 19.83 10.23
N PRO A 36 -9.07 20.85 11.08
CA PRO A 36 -10.09 20.99 12.13
C PRO A 36 -11.56 21.11 11.67
N VAL A 37 -11.86 20.79 10.42
CA VAL A 37 -13.21 20.64 9.90
C VAL A 37 -13.79 19.32 10.42
N GLY A 38 -14.22 19.31 11.68
CA GLY A 38 -15.04 18.23 12.26
C GLY A 38 -14.45 17.42 13.41
N PHE A 39 -13.23 17.72 13.90
CA PHE A 39 -12.77 17.12 15.15
C PHE A 39 -13.36 17.89 16.34
N THR A 40 -14.23 17.23 17.10
CA THR A 40 -14.78 17.77 18.34
C THR A 40 -13.75 17.58 19.46
N THR A 41 -13.33 18.68 20.08
CA THR A 41 -12.49 18.64 21.28
C THR A 41 -13.06 17.64 22.28
N THR A 42 -12.25 16.67 22.66
CA THR A 42 -12.65 15.62 23.60
C THR A 42 -11.91 15.85 24.91
N THR A 43 -12.67 16.13 25.97
CA THR A 43 -12.17 16.19 27.34
C THR A 43 -12.22 14.80 27.94
N MET A 44 -11.08 14.32 28.42
CA MET A 44 -10.93 13.00 29.03
C MET A 44 -10.62 13.21 30.49
N GLY A 45 -11.59 12.90 31.36
CA GLY A 45 -11.35 12.90 32.80
C GLY A 45 -10.53 11.68 33.23
N PRO A 46 -9.84 11.74 34.37
CA PRO A 46 -9.38 10.52 35.01
C PRO A 46 -10.60 9.65 35.31
N ALA A 47 -10.62 8.41 34.82
CA ALA A 47 -11.30 7.36 35.54
C ALA A 47 -10.57 7.32 36.90
N GLY A 48 -11.30 7.46 38.01
CA GLY A 48 -10.70 7.49 39.35
C GLY A 48 -9.70 6.34 39.54
N ASP A 49 -8.72 6.54 40.43
CA ASP A 49 -7.67 5.60 40.85
C ASP A 49 -7.35 4.46 39.85
N ASP A 50 -6.89 4.80 38.64
CA ASP A 50 -5.47 4.66 38.30
C ASP A 50 -5.15 4.86 36.82
N VAL A 51 -6.06 4.65 35.87
CA VAL A 51 -5.77 4.83 34.43
C VAL A 51 -7.06 5.09 33.67
N ALA A 52 -7.08 6.15 32.85
CA ALA A 52 -8.12 6.33 31.84
C ALA A 52 -7.61 5.95 30.45
N GLU A 53 -8.20 4.92 29.84
CA GLU A 53 -8.06 4.66 28.41
C GLU A 53 -9.29 5.20 27.67
N THR A 54 -9.08 6.15 26.76
CA THR A 54 -10.16 6.69 25.94
C THR A 54 -9.85 6.54 24.45
N TYR A 55 -10.87 6.17 23.68
CA TYR A 55 -10.80 6.15 22.23
C TYR A 55 -10.86 7.57 21.69
N LEU A 56 -9.78 8.02 21.05
CA LEU A 56 -9.80 9.23 20.22
C LEU A 56 -10.49 8.96 18.88
N ILE A 57 -10.34 7.73 18.37
CA ILE A 57 -11.12 7.19 17.26
C ILE A 57 -11.59 5.78 17.63
N ALA A 58 -12.88 5.53 17.47
CA ALA A 58 -13.53 4.31 17.94
C ALA A 58 -13.22 3.09 17.03
N PRO A 59 -13.30 1.86 17.58
CA PRO A 59 -13.29 0.65 16.77
C PRO A 59 -14.36 0.71 15.68
N GLY A 60 -14.03 0.31 14.46
CA GLY A 60 -14.94 0.37 13.30
C GLY A 60 -14.69 1.54 12.35
N ASP A 61 -14.25 2.70 12.87
CA ASP A 61 -14.07 3.91 12.05
C ASP A 61 -12.88 3.81 11.08
N LEU A 62 -11.88 2.98 11.43
CA LEU A 62 -10.62 2.85 10.68
C LEU A 62 -10.44 1.49 10.00
N GLU A 63 -11.35 0.53 10.23
CA GLU A 63 -11.17 -0.91 9.91
C GLU A 63 -10.98 -1.20 8.41
N ARG A 64 -11.28 -0.24 7.52
CA ARG A 64 -11.10 -0.36 6.06
C ARG A 64 -9.97 0.48 5.49
N THR A 65 -9.03 0.88 6.33
CA THR A 65 -7.98 1.83 5.94
C THR A 65 -6.63 1.11 5.83
N PRO A 66 -6.27 0.57 4.64
CA PRO A 66 -4.93 0.05 4.43
C PRO A 66 -3.91 1.19 4.44
N ARG A 67 -2.91 1.08 5.30
CA ARG A 67 -1.87 2.12 5.46
C ARG A 67 -0.51 1.50 5.68
N ASP A 68 0.40 1.89 4.81
CA ASP A 68 1.80 1.62 5.02
C ASP A 68 2.33 2.69 5.97
N TYR A 69 2.84 2.25 7.13
CA TYR A 69 3.51 3.06 8.15
C TYR A 69 2.71 4.31 8.56
N ILE A 70 1.92 4.19 9.62
CA ILE A 70 1.19 5.33 10.14
C ILE A 70 1.93 5.98 11.30
N ARG A 71 2.04 7.30 11.25
CA ARG A 71 2.37 8.13 12.41
C ARG A 71 1.11 8.86 12.80
N VAL A 72 0.69 8.73 14.05
CA VAL A 72 -0.41 9.52 14.59
C VAL A 72 0.18 10.57 15.52
N ARG A 73 -0.26 11.82 15.36
CA ARG A 73 0.07 12.92 16.26
C ARG A 73 -1.19 13.40 16.96
N ALA A 74 -1.08 13.67 18.25
CA ALA A 74 -2.12 14.36 19.00
C ALA A 74 -1.56 15.63 19.63
N THR A 75 -2.40 16.67 19.76
CA THR A 75 -2.11 17.85 20.56
C THR A 75 -3.05 17.84 21.75
N ILE A 76 -2.47 17.88 22.94
CA ILE A 76 -3.18 17.73 24.20
C ILE A 76 -2.81 18.84 25.18
N GLU A 77 -3.70 19.14 26.12
CA GLU A 77 -3.48 20.10 27.20
C GLU A 77 -4.21 19.63 28.47
N SER A 78 -3.77 20.09 29.64
CA SER A 78 -4.40 19.80 30.94
C SER A 78 -4.40 21.06 31.80
N ASP A 79 -5.36 21.16 32.72
CA ASP A 79 -5.45 22.30 33.65
C ASP A 79 -4.58 22.09 34.90
N ALA A 80 -4.13 20.87 35.17
CA ALA A 80 -3.17 20.54 36.21
C ALA A 80 -2.12 19.51 35.73
N ALA A 81 -1.39 18.91 36.68
CA ALA A 81 -0.37 17.92 36.37
C ALA A 81 -1.01 16.61 35.88
N ALA A 82 -0.63 16.20 34.68
CA ALA A 82 -1.06 14.96 34.06
C ALA A 82 0.09 14.31 33.28
N SER A 83 -0.06 13.04 32.93
CA SER A 83 0.81 12.35 32.00
C SER A 83 -0.05 11.62 30.98
N ALA A 84 0.36 11.64 29.71
CA ALA A 84 -0.38 10.99 28.66
C ALA A 84 0.53 10.34 27.62
N LYS A 85 0.05 9.27 27.00
CA LYS A 85 0.68 8.63 25.84
C LYS A 85 -0.36 8.25 24.79
N LEU A 86 0.07 8.26 23.54
CA LEU A 86 -0.76 7.90 22.39
C LEU A 86 -0.54 6.43 22.01
N ILE A 87 -1.60 5.72 21.68
CA ILE A 87 -1.56 4.30 21.32
C ILE A 87 -2.32 4.08 20.01
N ILE A 88 -1.69 3.38 19.07
CA ILE A 88 -2.31 2.92 17.83
C ILE A 88 -2.64 1.44 17.97
N VAL A 89 -3.85 1.04 17.60
CA VAL A 89 -4.29 -0.35 17.65
C VAL A 89 -4.56 -0.83 16.22
N ASP A 90 -3.90 -1.91 15.79
CA ASP A 90 -4.20 -2.53 14.49
C ASP A 90 -5.44 -3.43 14.53
N LEU A 91 -5.91 -3.90 13.37
CA LEU A 91 -7.09 -4.76 13.28
C LEU A 91 -6.94 -6.08 14.07
N LEU A 92 -5.71 -6.55 14.30
CA LEU A 92 -5.44 -7.74 15.08
C LEU A 92 -5.37 -7.46 16.59
N GLY A 93 -5.58 -6.21 17.01
CA GLY A 93 -5.48 -5.78 18.40
C GLY A 93 -4.06 -5.52 18.87
N LYS A 94 -3.05 -5.51 17.98
CA LYS A 94 -1.68 -5.20 18.36
C LYS A 94 -1.53 -3.70 18.59
N GLU A 95 -0.89 -3.36 19.70
CA GLU A 95 -0.71 -1.98 20.14
C GLU A 95 0.68 -1.45 19.81
N TYR A 96 0.72 -0.20 19.35
CA TYR A 96 1.94 0.55 19.07
C TYR A 96 1.87 1.84 19.88
N SER A 97 2.63 1.88 20.97
CA SER A 97 2.63 3.00 21.93
C SER A 97 3.73 4.00 21.61
N GLY A 98 3.39 5.29 21.71
CA GLY A 98 4.36 6.37 21.81
C GLY A 98 4.94 6.50 23.22
N GLU A 99 5.92 7.41 23.36
CA GLU A 99 6.45 7.78 24.67
C GLU A 99 5.40 8.55 25.50
N ALA A 100 5.45 8.34 26.82
CA ALA A 100 4.63 9.12 27.75
C ALA A 100 5.25 10.51 27.96
N VAL A 101 4.40 11.53 27.97
CA VAL A 101 4.81 12.92 28.17
C VAL A 101 4.05 13.53 29.34
N THR A 102 4.77 14.22 30.21
CA THR A 102 4.20 14.96 31.33
C THR A 102 3.69 16.34 30.88
N LEU A 103 2.52 16.73 31.38
CA LEU A 103 1.88 18.01 31.09
C LEU A 103 2.00 18.95 32.29
N ALA A 104 2.29 20.21 31.99
CA ALA A 104 2.12 21.32 32.91
C ALA A 104 0.79 22.04 32.63
N ALA A 105 0.22 22.66 33.67
CA ALA A 105 -1.04 23.38 33.60
C ALA A 105 -1.05 24.41 32.45
N GLY A 106 -2.03 24.31 31.56
CA GLY A 106 -2.29 25.25 30.48
C GLY A 106 -1.28 25.25 29.33
N VAL A 107 -0.32 24.31 29.29
CA VAL A 107 0.67 24.24 28.20
C VAL A 107 0.31 23.09 27.24
N PRO A 108 0.02 23.39 25.95
CA PRO A 108 -0.21 22.35 24.96
C PRO A 108 1.06 21.53 24.68
N VAL A 109 0.91 20.21 24.63
CA VAL A 109 1.99 19.25 24.39
C VAL A 109 1.63 18.36 23.19
N GLY A 110 2.63 18.02 22.39
CA GLY A 110 2.49 17.09 21.28
C GLY A 110 2.80 15.65 21.69
N LEU A 111 1.91 14.72 21.34
CA LEU A 111 2.16 13.27 21.41
C LEU A 111 2.37 12.69 20.03
N VAL A 112 3.19 11.64 19.94
CA VAL A 112 3.47 10.92 18.69
C VAL A 112 3.46 9.43 18.97
N ALA A 113 2.77 8.66 18.13
CA ALA A 113 2.87 7.20 18.08
C ALA A 113 3.14 6.78 16.63
N GLU A 114 4.01 5.79 16.45
CA GLU A 114 4.34 5.22 15.14
C GLU A 114 4.01 3.73 15.14
N ALA A 115 3.21 3.33 14.16
CA ALA A 115 2.83 1.95 14.01
C ALA A 115 3.78 1.29 13.00
N LYS A 116 4.92 0.79 13.52
CA LYS A 116 5.96 0.09 12.76
C LYS A 116 6.14 -1.32 13.33
N ARG A 117 6.09 -2.34 12.47
CA ARG A 117 6.40 -3.71 12.90
C ARG A 117 7.91 -3.96 12.89
N PRO A 118 8.45 -4.76 13.83
CA PRO A 118 9.89 -5.06 13.88
C PRO A 118 10.44 -5.72 12.61
N ASP A 119 9.60 -6.51 11.95
CA ASP A 119 9.92 -7.20 10.69
C ASP A 119 9.80 -6.31 9.45
N GLY A 120 9.51 -5.01 9.62
CA GLY A 120 9.26 -4.10 8.51
C GLY A 120 8.00 -4.44 7.73
N SER A 121 7.14 -5.34 8.22
CA SER A 121 5.87 -5.57 7.57
C SER A 121 4.93 -4.38 7.85
N PRO A 122 4.22 -3.89 6.82
CA PRO A 122 3.24 -2.83 6.99
C PRO A 122 2.04 -3.32 7.80
N ILE A 123 1.30 -2.36 8.35
CA ILE A 123 0.10 -2.64 9.12
C ILE A 123 -1.08 -2.64 8.17
N SER A 124 -1.67 -3.81 7.99
CA SER A 124 -2.70 -3.99 6.96
C SER A 124 -3.92 -3.10 7.18
N MET A 125 -4.37 -2.90 8.42
CA MET A 125 -5.57 -2.12 8.77
C MET A 125 -5.45 -1.60 10.21
N LEU A 126 -6.00 -0.42 10.47
CA LEU A 126 -6.10 0.16 11.81
C LEU A 126 -7.48 -0.08 12.40
N ARG A 127 -7.53 -0.30 13.70
CA ARG A 127 -8.78 -0.47 14.44
C ARG A 127 -9.15 0.77 15.21
N ALA A 128 -8.20 1.36 15.92
CA ALA A 128 -8.46 2.47 16.83
C ALA A 128 -7.21 3.31 17.10
N VAL A 129 -7.44 4.53 17.60
CA VAL A 129 -6.42 5.35 18.26
C VAL A 129 -6.91 5.64 19.67
N ARG A 130 -6.06 5.35 20.66
CA ARG A 130 -6.35 5.57 22.08
C ARG A 130 -5.40 6.59 22.68
N LEU A 131 -5.90 7.29 23.69
CA LEU A 131 -5.11 8.04 24.63
C LEU A 131 -5.15 7.34 25.99
N HIS A 132 -3.97 7.16 26.58
CA HIS A 132 -3.83 6.66 27.94
C HIS A 132 -3.39 7.84 28.80
N VAL A 133 -4.17 8.17 29.83
CA VAL A 133 -3.97 9.33 30.70
C VAL A 133 -3.88 8.90 32.15
N THR A 134 -2.93 9.50 32.89
CA THR A 134 -2.79 9.40 34.34
C THR A 134 -2.69 10.81 34.94
N GLY A 135 -3.23 11.01 36.15
CA GLY A 135 -3.31 12.32 36.79
C GLY A 135 -4.55 13.11 36.37
N ASP A 136 -4.42 14.41 36.14
CA ASP A 136 -5.56 15.28 35.82
C ASP A 136 -6.15 15.06 34.42
N ALA A 137 -7.35 15.60 34.20
CA ALA A 137 -8.05 15.54 32.93
C ALA A 137 -7.23 16.16 31.79
N VAL A 138 -7.28 15.52 30.62
CA VAL A 138 -6.58 15.98 29.42
C VAL A 138 -7.59 16.29 28.33
N ARG A 139 -7.46 17.45 27.69
CA ARG A 139 -8.19 17.81 26.48
C ARG A 139 -7.33 17.51 25.26
N CYS A 140 -7.85 16.70 24.34
CA CYS A 140 -7.25 16.57 23.02
C CYS A 140 -7.90 17.58 22.07
N THR A 141 -7.08 18.46 21.50
CA THR A 141 -7.54 19.55 20.61
C THR A 141 -7.26 19.26 19.15
N ARG A 142 -6.36 18.30 18.85
CA ARG A 142 -6.02 17.91 17.48
C ARG A 142 -5.56 16.46 17.41
N VAL A 143 -5.99 15.75 16.38
CA VAL A 143 -5.42 14.45 15.97
C VAL A 143 -5.08 14.52 14.49
N ALA A 144 -3.88 14.08 14.12
CA ALA A 144 -3.42 14.03 12.74
C ALA A 144 -2.84 12.65 12.41
N PHE A 145 -3.24 12.13 11.25
CA PHE A 145 -2.76 10.86 10.71
C PHE A 145 -1.79 11.16 9.59
N GLU A 146 -0.51 10.99 9.85
CA GLU A 146 0.53 11.13 8.84
C GLU A 146 0.80 9.73 8.26
N CYS A 147 0.78 9.62 6.93
CA CYS A 147 1.54 8.55 6.30
C CYS A 147 3.00 8.86 6.65
N ALA A 148 3.59 8.08 7.54
CA ALA A 148 5.02 8.19 7.78
C ALA A 148 5.72 7.92 6.43
N ALA A 149 6.93 8.45 6.25
CA ALA A 149 7.73 8.10 5.09
C ALA A 149 7.72 6.57 4.96
N GLU A 150 7.24 6.08 3.81
CA GLU A 150 7.19 4.64 3.55
C GLU A 150 8.58 4.08 3.87
N TYR A 151 8.66 3.15 4.81
CA TYR A 151 9.93 2.54 5.13
C TYR A 151 10.29 1.62 3.96
N LEU A 152 11.14 2.15 3.09
CA LEU A 152 11.80 1.39 2.05
C LEU A 152 12.96 0.66 2.74
N PRO A 153 12.97 -0.68 2.75
CA PRO A 153 14.12 -1.41 3.26
C PRO A 153 15.36 -1.01 2.46
N LYS A 154 16.52 -0.97 3.13
CA LYS A 154 17.79 -0.81 2.42
C LYS A 154 17.92 -1.95 1.40
N PRO A 155 18.23 -1.68 0.12
CA PRO A 155 18.38 -2.74 -0.85
C PRO A 155 19.65 -3.54 -0.58
N ASP A 156 19.54 -4.86 -0.71
CA ASP A 156 20.68 -5.77 -0.73
C ASP A 156 21.36 -5.70 -2.11
N VAL A 157 20.55 -5.55 -3.17
CA VAL A 157 21.01 -5.39 -4.54
C VAL A 157 20.26 -4.23 -5.21
N THR A 158 21.01 -3.36 -5.89
CA THR A 158 20.44 -2.34 -6.78
C THR A 158 20.65 -2.77 -8.22
N VAL A 159 19.62 -2.67 -9.06
CA VAL A 159 19.76 -2.95 -10.50
C VAL A 159 20.74 -1.95 -11.12
N GLU A 160 21.76 -2.48 -11.79
CA GLU A 160 22.78 -1.72 -12.49
C GLU A 160 22.92 -2.27 -13.93
N GLY A 161 23.37 -1.42 -14.86
CA GLY A 161 23.58 -1.79 -16.25
C GLY A 161 22.46 -1.28 -17.19
N PRO A 162 22.23 -1.95 -18.34
CA PRO A 162 21.22 -1.55 -19.31
C PRO A 162 19.81 -1.48 -18.72
N LEU A 163 18.98 -0.58 -19.23
CA LEU A 163 17.57 -0.47 -18.83
C LEU A 163 16.72 -1.53 -19.57
N ASP A 164 16.92 -2.80 -19.24
CA ASP A 164 16.21 -3.93 -19.84
C ASP A 164 15.99 -5.10 -18.87
N ASP A 165 15.36 -6.18 -19.35
CA ASP A 165 15.12 -7.39 -18.54
C ASP A 165 16.39 -8.07 -18.02
N THR A 166 17.54 -7.89 -18.70
CA THR A 166 18.78 -8.59 -18.35
C THR A 166 19.39 -8.07 -17.06
N SER A 167 19.41 -6.75 -16.86
CA SER A 167 19.93 -6.13 -15.62
C SER A 167 19.07 -6.45 -14.41
N ILE A 168 17.74 -6.48 -14.59
CA ILE A 168 16.80 -6.85 -13.53
C ILE A 168 16.98 -8.33 -13.17
N GLN A 169 17.09 -9.21 -14.17
CA GLN A 169 17.31 -10.64 -13.92
C GLN A 169 18.66 -10.89 -13.23
N GLN A 170 19.72 -10.17 -13.62
CA GLN A 170 21.03 -10.25 -12.97
C GLN A 170 20.95 -9.86 -11.49
N ALA A 171 20.26 -8.76 -11.17
CA ALA A 171 20.09 -8.34 -9.78
C ALA A 171 19.33 -9.37 -8.94
N LEU A 172 18.28 -9.99 -9.50
CA LEU A 172 17.54 -11.06 -8.84
C LEU A 172 18.39 -12.32 -8.64
N ASN A 173 19.22 -12.66 -9.62
CA ASN A 173 20.12 -13.81 -9.54
C ASN A 173 21.28 -13.59 -8.56
N ALA A 174 21.59 -12.34 -8.21
CA ALA A 174 22.60 -11.99 -7.22
C ALA A 174 22.11 -12.10 -5.77
N LEU A 175 20.80 -12.28 -5.55
CA LEU A 175 20.27 -12.51 -4.22
C LEU A 175 20.76 -13.86 -3.66
N PRO A 176 21.05 -13.93 -2.35
CA PRO A 176 21.40 -15.18 -1.71
C PRO A 176 20.16 -16.10 -1.58
N PRO A 177 20.35 -17.41 -1.29
CA PRO A 177 19.25 -18.39 -1.24
C PRO A 177 18.13 -18.05 -0.24
N GLU A 178 18.45 -17.32 0.82
CA GLU A 178 17.51 -16.86 1.84
C GLU A 178 16.57 -15.74 1.35
N GLY A 179 16.85 -15.11 0.20
CA GLY A 179 16.10 -14.00 -0.35
C GLY A 179 16.76 -12.65 -0.09
N GLY A 180 16.00 -11.58 -0.26
CA GLY A 180 16.51 -10.22 -0.07
C GLY A 180 15.72 -9.16 -0.82
N VAL A 181 16.29 -7.96 -0.84
CA VAL A 181 15.65 -6.75 -1.32
C VAL A 181 16.36 -6.25 -2.59
N VAL A 182 15.61 -6.18 -3.69
CA VAL A 182 16.05 -5.61 -4.96
C VAL A 182 15.42 -4.24 -5.18
N TYR A 183 16.25 -3.23 -5.39
CA TYR A 183 15.81 -1.91 -5.83
C TYR A 183 16.03 -1.73 -7.34
N ILE A 184 14.98 -1.30 -8.05
CA ILE A 184 15.05 -0.92 -9.46
C ILE A 184 15.01 0.62 -9.54
N PRO A 185 16.13 1.29 -9.90
CA PRO A 185 16.18 2.74 -10.02
C PRO A 185 15.17 3.32 -11.03
N PRO A 186 14.90 4.64 -11.00
CA PRO A 186 14.12 5.32 -12.04
C PRO A 186 14.69 5.04 -13.43
N GLY A 187 13.80 4.80 -14.40
CA GLY A 187 14.16 4.49 -15.78
C GLY A 187 12.99 3.83 -16.51
N GLU A 188 13.09 3.79 -17.84
CA GLU A 188 12.22 3.01 -18.71
C GLU A 188 12.96 1.74 -19.14
N TYR A 189 12.59 0.61 -18.53
CA TYR A 189 13.20 -0.68 -18.75
C TYR A 189 12.42 -1.45 -19.81
N THR A 190 13.09 -1.83 -20.88
CA THR A 190 12.49 -2.64 -21.95
C THR A 190 12.47 -4.11 -21.52
N ILE A 191 11.28 -4.69 -21.37
CA ILE A 191 11.10 -6.08 -20.97
C ILE A 191 10.71 -6.90 -22.19
N ASN A 192 11.71 -7.54 -22.80
CA ASN A 192 11.55 -8.41 -23.96
C ASN A 192 11.50 -9.89 -23.57
N ASN A 193 12.11 -10.26 -22.44
CA ASN A 193 12.01 -11.60 -21.85
C ASN A 193 11.35 -11.56 -20.46
N THR A 194 10.77 -12.69 -20.04
CA THR A 194 10.24 -12.83 -18.68
C THR A 194 11.36 -12.74 -17.65
N VAL A 195 11.24 -11.79 -16.73
CA VAL A 195 12.03 -11.75 -15.50
C VAL A 195 11.40 -12.69 -14.48
N THR A 196 12.17 -13.67 -14.02
CA THR A 196 11.73 -14.71 -13.09
C THR A 196 12.31 -14.48 -11.70
N ILE A 197 11.46 -14.54 -10.68
CA ILE A 197 11.86 -14.46 -9.27
C ILE A 197 12.37 -15.84 -8.81
N PRO A 198 13.68 -15.99 -8.52
CA PRO A 198 14.30 -17.31 -8.42
C PRO A 198 14.20 -17.96 -7.02
N VAL A 199 13.98 -17.16 -5.97
CA VAL A 199 14.01 -17.60 -4.56
C VAL A 199 12.81 -17.07 -3.77
N ASP A 200 12.65 -17.56 -2.54
CA ASP A 200 11.65 -17.07 -1.58
C ASP A 200 12.11 -15.77 -0.91
N ASN A 201 11.22 -15.13 -0.16
CA ASN A 201 11.52 -13.93 0.66
C ASN A 201 12.10 -12.76 -0.15
N VAL A 202 11.61 -12.56 -1.37
CA VAL A 202 12.07 -11.49 -2.25
C VAL A 202 11.17 -10.27 -2.16
N SER A 203 11.77 -9.12 -1.90
CA SER A 203 11.11 -7.81 -2.06
C SER A 203 11.73 -7.06 -3.24
N ILE A 204 10.92 -6.75 -4.24
CA ILE A 204 11.30 -5.89 -5.37
C ILE A 204 10.58 -4.56 -5.19
N TYR A 205 11.31 -3.46 -5.24
CA TYR A 205 10.69 -2.14 -5.27
C TYR A 205 11.33 -1.18 -6.28
N GLY A 206 10.52 -0.27 -6.81
CA GLY A 206 10.97 0.82 -7.69
C GLY A 206 10.71 2.21 -7.12
N ALA A 207 10.84 3.21 -7.98
CA ALA A 207 10.57 4.62 -7.69
C ALA A 207 9.13 5.06 -8.07
N GLY A 208 8.17 4.12 -8.14
CA GLY A 208 6.79 4.38 -8.53
C GLY A 208 6.68 4.58 -10.05
N LYS A 209 5.95 5.61 -10.48
CA LYS A 209 5.82 5.99 -11.91
C LYS A 209 7.16 6.22 -12.61
N ALA A 210 8.20 6.58 -11.87
CA ALA A 210 9.52 6.83 -12.43
C ALA A 210 10.28 5.54 -12.79
N THR A 211 9.85 4.37 -12.28
CA THR A 211 10.40 3.06 -12.65
C THR A 211 9.37 2.35 -13.52
N LEU A 212 9.50 2.56 -14.83
CA LEU A 212 8.64 1.99 -15.84
C LEU A 212 9.26 0.70 -16.37
N LEU A 213 8.53 -0.41 -16.26
CA LEU A 213 8.79 -1.64 -16.97
C LEU A 213 7.86 -1.66 -18.20
N GLN A 214 8.45 -1.61 -19.39
CA GLN A 214 7.74 -1.57 -20.66
C GLN A 214 7.81 -2.95 -21.34
N GLY A 215 6.71 -3.67 -21.37
CA GLY A 215 6.59 -4.91 -22.14
C GLY A 215 6.53 -4.60 -23.63
N VAL A 216 7.26 -5.38 -24.43
CA VAL A 216 7.34 -5.20 -25.90
C VAL A 216 6.82 -6.39 -26.71
N HIS A 217 6.26 -7.41 -26.03
CA HIS A 217 5.69 -8.61 -26.64
C HIS A 217 4.18 -8.76 -26.37
N MET A 218 3.51 -9.50 -27.28
CA MET A 218 2.06 -9.71 -27.31
C MET A 218 1.68 -11.20 -27.46
N ASP A 219 2.54 -12.11 -27.02
CA ASP A 219 2.40 -13.57 -27.12
C ASP A 219 1.72 -14.24 -25.90
N GLY A 220 1.49 -13.48 -24.83
CA GLY A 220 0.91 -13.92 -23.55
C GLY A 220 1.94 -14.18 -22.47
N THR A 221 3.22 -14.05 -22.79
CA THR A 221 4.34 -14.23 -21.87
C THR A 221 4.34 -13.09 -20.82
N PRO A 222 4.43 -13.39 -19.50
CA PRO A 222 4.43 -12.36 -18.49
C PRO A 222 5.75 -11.59 -18.46
N MET A 223 5.70 -10.30 -18.10
CA MET A 223 6.92 -9.52 -17.85
C MET A 223 7.63 -9.98 -16.57
N LEU A 224 6.89 -10.14 -15.48
CA LEU A 224 7.39 -10.66 -14.22
C LEU A 224 6.70 -11.98 -13.88
N ARG A 225 7.48 -12.99 -13.48
CA ARG A 225 6.95 -14.31 -13.11
C ARG A 225 7.51 -14.79 -11.77
N ALA A 226 6.63 -15.37 -10.96
CA ALA A 226 7.02 -16.21 -9.84
C ALA A 226 6.17 -17.48 -9.81
N GLU A 227 6.79 -18.60 -9.46
CA GLU A 227 6.14 -19.90 -9.37
C GLU A 227 6.58 -20.66 -8.13
N GLY A 228 5.62 -21.14 -7.33
CA GLY A 228 5.88 -21.95 -6.15
C GLY A 228 6.66 -21.23 -5.04
N ARG A 229 6.66 -19.90 -5.03
CA ARG A 229 7.45 -19.08 -4.09
C ARG A 229 6.67 -18.60 -2.89
N ARG A 230 7.38 -18.16 -1.85
CA ARG A 230 6.78 -17.63 -0.61
C ARG A 230 7.32 -16.24 -0.28
N ASN A 231 6.49 -15.46 0.42
CA ASN A 231 6.86 -14.16 0.98
C ASN A 231 7.40 -13.19 -0.08
N LEU A 232 6.62 -12.96 -1.14
CA LEU A 232 7.00 -12.05 -2.21
C LEU A 232 6.37 -10.69 -2.01
N ARG A 233 7.14 -9.62 -2.21
CA ARG A 233 6.62 -8.26 -2.29
C ARG A 233 7.08 -7.61 -3.60
N LEU A 234 6.14 -7.11 -4.38
CA LEU A 234 6.42 -6.27 -5.54
C LEU A 234 5.77 -4.92 -5.28
N SER A 235 6.57 -3.85 -5.30
CA SER A 235 6.05 -2.53 -4.95
C SER A 235 6.61 -1.39 -5.76
N ARG A 236 5.84 -0.32 -5.93
CA ARG A 236 6.31 0.93 -6.56
C ARG A 236 6.89 0.72 -7.97
N LEU A 237 6.24 -0.13 -8.76
CA LEU A 237 6.58 -0.38 -10.15
C LEU A 237 5.47 0.14 -11.05
N HIS A 238 5.81 0.77 -12.16
CA HIS A 238 4.88 1.04 -13.25
C HIS A 238 5.10 0.00 -14.34
N LEU A 239 4.11 -0.85 -14.60
CA LEU A 239 4.13 -1.81 -15.68
C LEU A 239 3.21 -1.33 -16.78
N ARG A 240 3.73 -1.32 -18.01
CA ARG A 240 2.97 -0.93 -19.19
C ARG A 240 3.24 -1.90 -20.32
N SER A 241 2.19 -2.36 -20.97
CA SER A 241 2.28 -3.10 -22.23
C SER A 241 2.17 -2.13 -23.42
N LEU A 242 2.51 -2.60 -24.63
CA LEU A 242 2.27 -1.83 -25.85
C LEU A 242 0.78 -1.44 -25.96
N PRO A 243 0.46 -0.26 -26.52
CA PRO A 243 -0.91 0.07 -26.85
C PRO A 243 -1.47 -0.96 -27.82
N LEU A 244 -2.67 -1.46 -27.53
CA LEU A 244 -3.42 -2.30 -28.47
C LEU A 244 -4.09 -1.38 -29.49
N GLU A 245 -3.36 -1.02 -30.54
CA GLU A 245 -3.88 -0.20 -31.64
C GLU A 245 -4.65 -1.03 -32.68
N THR A 246 -4.50 -2.35 -32.65
CA THR A 246 -5.17 -3.29 -33.55
C THR A 246 -6.03 -4.32 -32.80
N PHE A 247 -7.13 -4.72 -33.43
CA PHE A 247 -8.12 -5.66 -32.90
C PHE A 247 -7.52 -7.03 -32.61
N ARG A 248 -8.03 -7.72 -31.57
CA ARG A 248 -7.55 -9.05 -31.19
C ARG A 248 -8.15 -10.13 -32.07
N GLY A 249 -7.30 -11.02 -32.57
CA GLY A 249 -7.77 -12.27 -33.14
C GLY A 249 -8.33 -13.23 -32.10
N TYR A 250 -9.29 -14.04 -32.53
CA TYR A 250 -9.82 -15.15 -31.75
C TYR A 250 -9.43 -16.47 -32.40
N ASN A 251 -8.92 -17.39 -31.58
CA ASN A 251 -8.57 -18.74 -32.05
C ASN A 251 -9.83 -19.59 -32.32
N ASP A 252 -10.99 -19.16 -31.84
CA ASP A 252 -12.27 -19.87 -31.97
C ASP A 252 -13.32 -18.93 -32.55
N GLN A 253 -13.96 -19.39 -33.63
CA GLN A 253 -14.97 -18.67 -34.39
C GLN A 253 -16.17 -18.22 -33.56
N ARG A 254 -16.45 -18.89 -32.42
CA ARG A 254 -17.54 -18.51 -31.51
C ARG A 254 -17.32 -17.18 -30.81
N TYR A 255 -16.07 -16.73 -30.70
CA TYR A 255 -15.72 -15.48 -30.01
C TYR A 255 -15.29 -14.36 -30.97
N ALA A 256 -15.15 -14.67 -32.26
CA ALA A 256 -14.82 -13.71 -33.29
C ALA A 256 -15.99 -12.77 -33.59
N GLU A 257 -15.73 -11.47 -33.68
CA GLU A 257 -16.73 -10.47 -34.05
C GLU A 257 -17.11 -10.59 -35.53
N THR A 258 -16.11 -10.85 -36.38
CA THR A 258 -16.32 -11.15 -37.79
C THR A 258 -15.64 -12.47 -38.19
N PRO A 259 -16.11 -13.17 -39.25
CA PRO A 259 -15.45 -14.37 -39.75
C PRO A 259 -13.97 -14.16 -40.13
N ASP A 260 -13.59 -12.94 -40.52
CA ASP A 260 -12.22 -12.59 -40.90
C ASP A 260 -11.27 -12.43 -39.69
N ASP A 261 -11.82 -12.40 -38.47
CA ASP A 261 -11.06 -12.34 -37.21
C ASP A 261 -10.66 -13.73 -36.68
N VAL A 262 -11.21 -14.79 -37.27
CA VAL A 262 -10.92 -16.18 -36.90
C VAL A 262 -9.51 -16.55 -37.37
N GLY A 263 -8.69 -17.06 -36.46
CA GLY A 263 -7.32 -17.47 -36.76
C GLY A 263 -6.32 -16.32 -36.84
N ARG A 264 -6.75 -15.07 -36.64
CA ARG A 264 -5.82 -13.97 -36.34
C ARG A 264 -5.13 -14.26 -34.99
N PRO A 265 -3.84 -13.91 -34.84
CA PRO A 265 -3.14 -14.13 -33.58
C PRO A 265 -3.82 -13.36 -32.45
N SER A 266 -4.15 -14.06 -31.37
CA SER A 266 -4.65 -13.43 -30.15
C SER A 266 -3.51 -12.64 -29.51
N LEU A 267 -3.56 -11.31 -29.64
CA LEU A 267 -2.62 -10.41 -28.97
C LEU A 267 -2.88 -10.46 -27.46
N ARG A 268 -1.95 -11.06 -26.73
CA ARG A 268 -2.03 -11.25 -25.29
C ARG A 268 -0.81 -10.61 -24.66
N SER A 269 -0.99 -9.61 -23.81
CA SER A 269 0.08 -9.16 -22.92
C SER A 269 -0.27 -9.47 -21.48
N CYS A 270 0.75 -9.88 -20.73
CA CYS A 270 0.64 -10.17 -19.31
C CYS A 270 1.71 -9.40 -18.54
N GLY A 271 1.31 -8.71 -17.47
CA GLY A 271 2.24 -7.95 -16.65
C GLY A 271 2.93 -8.87 -15.65
N ILE A 272 2.19 -9.30 -14.64
CA ILE A 272 2.72 -10.12 -13.53
C ILE A 272 1.96 -11.44 -13.49
N HIS A 273 2.70 -12.56 -13.46
CA HIS A 273 2.14 -13.89 -13.26
C HIS A 273 2.73 -14.54 -12.01
N ILE A 274 1.86 -14.78 -11.03
CA ILE A 274 2.19 -15.42 -9.77
C ILE A 274 1.39 -16.72 -9.71
N PHE A 275 2.08 -17.85 -9.76
CA PHE A 275 1.46 -19.18 -9.79
C PHE A 275 1.88 -20.02 -8.59
N GLY A 276 0.93 -20.56 -7.83
CA GLY A 276 1.20 -21.45 -6.69
C GLY A 276 2.05 -20.81 -5.59
N CYS A 277 2.08 -19.48 -5.51
CA CYS A 277 2.87 -18.76 -4.52
C CYS A 277 2.03 -18.44 -3.26
N GLN A 278 2.70 -18.23 -2.13
CA GLN A 278 2.06 -17.91 -0.85
C GLN A 278 2.58 -16.61 -0.27
N ARG A 279 1.72 -15.87 0.45
CA ARG A 279 2.05 -14.60 1.11
C ARG A 279 2.66 -13.60 0.10
N VAL A 280 1.93 -13.37 -0.99
CA VAL A 280 2.33 -12.45 -2.05
C VAL A 280 1.64 -11.11 -1.86
N ARG A 281 2.41 -10.03 -1.98
CA ARG A 281 1.94 -8.66 -1.85
C ARG A 281 2.32 -7.85 -3.07
N LEU A 282 1.34 -7.15 -3.63
CA LEU A 282 1.52 -6.16 -4.68
C LEU A 282 0.98 -4.82 -4.17
N ASP A 283 1.84 -3.82 -4.01
CA ASP A 283 1.42 -2.53 -3.46
C ASP A 283 2.07 -1.36 -4.18
N HIS A 284 1.33 -0.26 -4.35
CA HIS A 284 1.85 0.94 -5.02
C HIS A 284 2.33 0.73 -6.47
N CYS A 285 1.83 -0.31 -7.15
CA CYS A 285 2.09 -0.54 -8.55
C CYS A 285 1.03 0.10 -9.44
N GLU A 286 1.46 0.60 -10.60
CA GLU A 286 0.58 1.04 -11.67
C GLU A 286 0.70 0.06 -12.82
N ILE A 287 -0.43 -0.46 -13.31
CA ILE A 287 -0.44 -1.53 -14.30
C ILE A 287 -1.46 -1.16 -15.36
N GLU A 288 -0.98 -0.87 -16.57
CA GLU A 288 -1.83 -0.36 -17.64
C GLU A 288 -1.54 -1.02 -18.99
N ARG A 289 -2.55 -0.96 -19.87
CA ARG A 289 -2.49 -1.40 -21.27
C ARG A 289 -2.20 -2.90 -21.47
N PHE A 290 -2.53 -3.73 -20.50
CA PHE A 290 -2.43 -5.19 -20.63
C PHE A 290 -3.67 -5.80 -21.24
N GLY A 291 -3.48 -6.57 -22.29
CA GLY A 291 -4.57 -7.19 -23.00
C GLY A 291 -5.14 -8.40 -22.26
N TYR A 292 -4.30 -9.34 -21.86
CA TYR A 292 -4.76 -10.61 -21.29
C TYR A 292 -4.94 -10.51 -19.78
N GLY A 293 -3.93 -9.99 -19.07
CA GLY A 293 -4.03 -9.78 -17.63
C GLY A 293 -2.89 -8.93 -17.11
N GLY A 294 -3.20 -7.79 -16.50
CA GLY A 294 -2.19 -6.97 -15.82
C GLY A 294 -1.51 -7.72 -14.68
N VAL A 295 -2.32 -8.39 -13.85
CA VAL A 295 -1.87 -9.29 -12.80
C VAL A 295 -2.67 -10.59 -12.88
N LEU A 296 -1.98 -11.73 -12.90
CA LEU A 296 -2.57 -13.05 -12.81
C LEU A 296 -2.04 -13.72 -11.54
N LEU A 297 -2.95 -13.97 -10.60
CA LEU A 297 -2.68 -14.69 -9.36
C LEU A 297 -3.46 -16.01 -9.43
N ARG A 298 -2.76 -17.14 -9.38
CA ARG A 298 -3.35 -18.48 -9.50
C ARG A 298 -2.71 -19.46 -8.52
#